data_AF-A0A960JDV2-F1
#
_entry.id   AF-A0A960JDV2-F1
#
_cell.length_a   1.000
_cell.length_b   1.000
_cell.length_c   1.000
_cell.angle_alpha   90.00
_cell.angle_beta   90.00
_cell.angle_gamma   90.00
#
_symmetry.space_group_name_H-M   'P 1'
#
loop_
_entity.id
_entity.type
_entity.pdbx_description
1 polymer ?
#
loop_
_entity_poly.entity_id
_entity_poly.type
_entity_poly.pdbx_seq_one_letter_code
_entity_poly.pdbx_strand_id
1 'polypeptide(L)'
;MTAKDHNRLLGIFFLIKGGLVALGGIMVAFIYGGIGTMMLSTARKDEEQMIGAVFVVAAIVATVAVIAFAVFYLFTGWKLYKEKSVGRVLCIVASCLSLLNVPLGTALGVYGLWFMFSDEGKAFYDQGNMMAPSPPPPPNSWQ
;
A
#
# COMPACT_ATOMS: atom_id res chain seq x y z
N MET A 1 2.27 -25.65 -2.40
CA MET A 1 1.50 -24.52 -1.81
C MET A 1 0.33 -24.26 -2.72
N THR A 2 -0.90 -24.15 -2.19
CA THR A 2 -2.09 -23.85 -3.00
C THR A 2 -2.11 -22.36 -3.39
N ALA A 3 -2.91 -21.96 -4.39
CA ALA A 3 -3.05 -20.55 -4.78
C ALA A 3 -3.54 -19.67 -3.62
N LYS A 4 -4.37 -20.23 -2.74
CA LYS A 4 -4.84 -19.57 -1.51
C LYS A 4 -3.71 -19.32 -0.52
N ASP A 5 -2.77 -20.25 -0.38
CA ASP A 5 -1.61 -20.10 0.51
C ASP A 5 -0.70 -18.95 0.04
N HIS A 6 -0.45 -18.86 -1.27
CA HIS A 6 0.32 -17.76 -1.86
C HIS A 6 -0.36 -16.41 -1.64
N ASN A 7 -1.67 -16.31 -1.91
CA ASN A 7 -2.42 -15.08 -1.69
C ASN A 7 -2.40 -14.64 -0.21
N ARG A 8 -2.57 -15.60 0.71
CA ARG A 8 -2.52 -15.35 2.16
C ARG A 8 -1.14 -14.88 2.60
N LEU A 9 -0.08 -15.52 2.10
CA LEU A 9 1.31 -15.14 2.38
C LEU A 9 1.61 -13.72 1.90
N LEU A 10 1.20 -13.38 0.68
CA LEU A 10 1.28 -12.03 0.14
C LEU A 10 0.52 -11.00 0.96
N GLY A 11 -0.69 -11.33 1.41
CA GLY A 11 -1.48 -10.46 2.29
C GLY A 11 -0.76 -10.14 3.60
N ILE A 12 -0.17 -11.16 4.25
CA ILE A 12 0.62 -10.99 5.48
C ILE A 12 1.84 -10.12 5.22
N PHE A 13 2.56 -10.37 4.12
CA PHE A 13 3.74 -9.59 3.74
C PHE A 13 3.44 -8.11 3.53
N PHE A 14 2.35 -7.77 2.82
CA PHE A 14 1.92 -6.38 2.67
C PHE A 14 1.47 -5.74 3.99
N LEU A 15 0.87 -6.52 4.88
CA LEU A 15 0.46 -6.03 6.21
C LEU A 15 1.68 -5.72 7.09
N ILE A 16 2.68 -6.60 7.10
CA ILE A 16 3.97 -6.36 7.78
C ILE A 16 4.66 -5.13 7.19
N LYS A 17 4.72 -5.01 5.86
CA LYS A 17 5.32 -3.86 5.18
C LYS A 17 4.59 -2.56 5.54
N GLY A 18 3.26 -2.57 5.51
CA GLY A 18 2.44 -1.42 5.90
C GLY A 18 2.69 -1.02 7.36
N GLY A 19 2.79 -1.99 8.26
CA GLY A 19 3.16 -1.76 9.66
C GLY A 19 4.55 -1.15 9.84
N LEU A 20 5.54 -1.64 9.08
CA LEU A 20 6.91 -1.11 9.11
C LEU A 20 6.99 0.32 8.58
N VAL A 21 6.27 0.63 7.49
CA VAL A 21 6.17 1.98 6.95
C VAL A 21 5.43 2.91 7.91
N ALA A 22 4.36 2.45 8.56
CA ALA A 22 3.65 3.21 9.59
C ALA A 22 4.57 3.54 10.77
N LEU A 23 5.32 2.55 11.27
CA LEU A 23 6.27 2.73 12.36
C LEU A 23 7.40 3.69 11.97
N GLY A 24 7.94 3.56 10.76
CA GLY A 24 8.90 4.51 10.20
C GLY A 24 8.32 5.93 10.10
N GLY A 25 7.07 6.07 9.66
CA GLY A 25 6.37 7.35 9.60
C GLY A 25 6.19 8.01 10.98
N ILE A 26 5.86 7.22 12.01
CA ILE A 26 5.77 7.70 13.40
C ILE A 26 7.13 8.14 13.92
N MET A 27 8.20 7.36 13.65
CA MET A 27 9.57 7.72 14.04
C MET A 27 10.01 9.03 13.37
N VAL A 28 9.75 9.19 12.07
CA VAL A 28 10.02 10.43 11.34
C VAL A 28 9.22 11.60 11.94
N ALA A 29 7.94 11.39 12.25
CA ALA A 29 7.11 12.42 12.87
C ALA A 29 7.66 12.86 14.23
N PHE A 30 8.09 11.91 15.06
CA PHE A 30 8.66 12.20 16.37
C PHE A 30 10.01 12.93 16.27
N ILE A 31 10.92 12.47 15.41
CA ILE A 31 12.25 13.04 15.27
C ILE A 31 12.17 14.43 14.63
N TYR A 32 11.57 14.53 13.44
CA TYR A 32 11.52 15.79 12.70
C TYR A 32 10.54 16.79 13.30
N GLY A 33 9.42 16.31 13.84
CA GLY A 33 8.49 17.14 14.60
C GLY A 33 9.10 17.65 15.90
N GLY A 34 9.83 16.79 16.64
CA GLY A 34 10.54 17.19 17.86
C GLY A 34 11.63 18.22 17.60
N ILE A 35 12.47 17.99 16.59
CA ILE A 35 13.52 18.94 16.18
C ILE A 35 12.92 20.25 15.68
N GLY A 36 11.91 20.20 14.82
CA GLY A 36 11.28 21.39 14.27
C GLY A 36 10.59 22.25 15.34
N THR A 37 9.87 21.63 16.28
CA THR A 37 9.23 22.34 17.40
C THR A 37 10.24 22.92 18.39
N MET A 38 11.36 22.23 18.62
CA MET A 38 12.45 22.72 19.47
C MET A 38 13.20 23.90 18.82
N MET A 39 13.40 23.88 17.50
CA MET A 39 13.95 25.03 16.78
C MET A 39 13.00 26.24 16.84
N LEU A 40 11.69 26.02 16.68
CA LEU A 40 10.71 27.09 16.74
C LEU A 40 10.64 27.74 18.14
N SER A 41 10.86 26.97 19.20
CA SER A 41 10.83 27.48 20.58
C SER A 41 12.12 28.17 21.04
N THR A 42 13.24 27.93 20.35
CA THR A 42 14.55 28.53 20.66
C THR A 42 14.96 29.65 19.70
N ALA A 43 14.22 29.85 18.62
CA ALA A 43 14.45 30.93 17.66
C ALA A 43 14.36 32.30 18.36
N ARG A 44 15.39 33.12 18.19
CA ARG A 44 15.44 34.50 18.74
C ARG A 44 15.31 35.57 17.66
N LYS A 45 15.43 35.18 16.39
CA LYS A 45 15.32 36.06 15.22
C LYS A 45 14.17 35.60 14.33
N ASP A 46 13.52 36.56 13.67
CA ASP A 46 12.42 36.29 12.73
C ASP A 46 12.84 35.33 11.60
N GLU A 47 14.10 35.42 11.13
CA GLU A 47 14.66 34.54 10.10
C GLU A 47 14.77 33.08 10.56
N GLU A 48 15.18 32.84 11.80
CA GLU A 48 15.31 31.50 12.40
C GLU A 48 13.92 30.88 12.63
N GLN A 49 12.94 31.71 13.01
CA GLN A 49 11.56 31.30 13.20
C GLN A 49 10.90 30.89 11.87
N MET A 50 11.16 31.61 10.78
CA MET A 50 10.69 31.24 9.44
C MET A 50 11.27 29.89 8.98
N ILE A 51 12.57 29.66 9.18
CA ILE A 51 13.22 28.39 8.81
C ILE A 51 12.64 27.23 9.64
N GLY A 52 12.48 27.42 10.95
CA GLY A 52 11.86 26.44 11.83
C GLY A 52 10.43 26.10 11.43
N ALA A 53 9.62 27.10 11.08
CA ALA A 53 8.25 26.90 10.63
C ALA A 53 8.16 26.10 9.32
N VAL A 54 8.99 26.44 8.33
CA VAL A 54 9.04 25.68 7.06
C VAL A 54 9.46 24.24 7.30
N PHE A 55 10.43 24.01 8.20
CA PHE A 55 10.89 22.67 8.54
C PHE A 55 9.79 21.83 9.22
N VAL A 56 9.03 22.41 10.14
CA VAL A 56 7.87 21.76 10.78
C VAL A 56 6.81 21.42 9.75
N VAL A 57 6.46 22.35 8.86
CA VAL A 57 5.47 22.10 7.80
C VAL A 57 5.95 20.98 6.87
N ALA A 58 7.22 21.00 6.45
CA ALA A 58 7.80 19.94 5.63
C ALA A 58 7.77 18.57 6.34
N ALA A 59 8.08 18.54 7.64
CA ALA A 59 8.00 17.32 8.45
C ALA A 59 6.57 16.78 8.52
N ILE A 60 5.57 17.63 8.74
CA ILE A 60 4.16 17.25 8.77
C ILE A 60 3.73 16.69 7.41
N VAL A 61 4.05 17.38 6.31
CA VAL A 61 3.70 16.93 4.95
C VAL A 61 4.35 15.57 4.65
N ALA A 62 5.62 15.39 5.00
CA ALA A 62 6.33 14.13 4.83
C ALA A 62 5.68 13.00 5.65
N THR A 63 5.35 13.26 6.92
CA THR A 63 4.65 12.29 7.78
C THR A 63 3.30 11.88 7.20
N VAL A 64 2.49 12.85 6.75
CA VAL A 64 1.18 12.58 6.15
C VAL A 64 1.33 11.73 4.90
N ALA A 65 2.30 12.03 4.03
CA ALA A 65 2.58 11.24 2.85
C ALA A 65 2.97 9.79 3.20
N VAL A 66 3.87 9.59 4.17
CA VAL A 66 4.30 8.25 4.62
C VAL A 66 3.13 7.46 5.21
N ILE A 67 2.28 8.09 6.03
CA ILE A 67 1.08 7.45 6.59
C ILE A 67 0.10 7.07 5.49
N ALA A 68 -0.12 7.92 4.48
CA ALA A 68 -0.98 7.60 3.35
C ALA A 68 -0.49 6.34 2.60
N PHE A 69 0.82 6.22 2.37
CA PHE A 69 1.42 5.01 1.81
C PHE A 69 1.25 3.80 2.73
N ALA A 70 1.45 3.95 4.04
CA ALA A 70 1.24 2.86 5.00
C ALA A 70 -0.19 2.33 4.95
N VAL A 71 -1.18 3.22 4.95
CA VAL A 71 -2.60 2.88 4.84
C VAL A 71 -2.87 2.15 3.51
N PHE A 72 -2.29 2.61 2.40
CA PHE A 72 -2.42 1.95 1.11
C PHE A 72 -1.91 0.49 1.14
N TYR A 73 -0.75 0.24 1.75
CA TYR A 73 -0.20 -1.11 1.90
C TYR A 73 -1.06 -1.99 2.83
N LEU A 74 -1.51 -1.45 3.96
CA LEU A 74 -2.39 -2.15 4.89
C LEU A 74 -3.73 -2.51 4.23
N PHE A 75 -4.30 -1.59 3.46
CA PHE A 75 -5.56 -1.80 2.74
C PHE A 75 -5.41 -2.87 1.67
N THR A 76 -4.27 -2.89 0.96
CA THR A 76 -3.92 -3.94 0.00
C THR A 76 -3.86 -5.31 0.69
N GLY A 77 -3.12 -5.42 1.80
CA GLY A 77 -3.05 -6.68 2.57
C GLY A 77 -4.40 -7.17 3.08
N TRP A 78 -5.25 -6.25 3.56
CA TRP A 78 -6.60 -6.58 4.04
C TRP A 78 -7.54 -7.03 2.92
N LYS A 79 -7.45 -6.41 1.74
CA LYS A 79 -8.24 -6.81 0.55
C LYS A 79 -7.80 -8.16 0.00
N LEU A 80 -6.51 -8.49 0.06
CA LEU A 80 -5.99 -9.82 -0.29
C LEU A 80 -6.54 -10.88 0.65
N TYR A 81 -6.58 -10.61 1.95
CA TYR A 81 -7.12 -11.53 2.94
C TYR A 81 -8.61 -11.81 2.75
N LYS A 82 -9.37 -10.83 2.23
CA LYS A 82 -10.80 -10.99 1.89
C LYS A 82 -11.06 -11.64 0.54
N GLU A 83 -10.01 -12.09 -0.19
CA GLU A 83 -10.12 -12.80 -1.48
C GLU A 83 -10.98 -12.06 -2.52
N LYS A 84 -11.04 -10.72 -2.45
CA LYS A 84 -11.84 -9.93 -3.40
C LYS A 84 -11.06 -9.65 -4.68
N SER A 85 -11.73 -9.62 -5.83
CA SER A 85 -11.13 -9.27 -7.13
C SER A 85 -10.39 -7.91 -7.13
N VAL A 86 -10.85 -6.94 -6.33
CA VAL A 86 -10.15 -5.65 -6.12
C VAL A 86 -8.76 -5.82 -5.50
N GLY A 87 -8.55 -6.88 -4.71
CA GLY A 87 -7.26 -7.23 -4.11
C GLY A 87 -6.19 -7.50 -5.17
N ARG A 88 -6.54 -8.11 -6.30
CA ARG A 88 -5.59 -8.38 -7.39
C ARG A 88 -4.99 -7.10 -7.97
N VAL A 89 -5.83 -6.12 -8.30
CA VAL A 89 -5.35 -4.83 -8.85
C VAL A 89 -4.51 -4.09 -7.83
N LEU A 90 -4.95 -4.03 -6.57
CA LEU A 90 -4.21 -3.38 -5.49
C LEU A 90 -2.86 -4.06 -5.25
N CYS A 91 -2.80 -5.39 -5.32
CA CYS A 91 -1.55 -6.15 -5.20
C CYS A 91 -0.55 -5.77 -6.27
N ILE A 92 -0.98 -5.68 -7.53
CA ILE A 92 -0.10 -5.34 -8.65
C ILE A 92 0.48 -3.93 -8.45
N VAL A 93 -0.37 -2.96 -8.13
CA VAL A 93 0.06 -1.58 -7.87
C VAL A 93 1.00 -1.50 -6.67
N ALA A 94 0.65 -2.15 -5.56
CA ALA A 94 1.48 -2.20 -4.36
C ALA A 94 2.80 -2.95 -4.59
N SER A 95 2.81 -3.98 -5.44
CA SER A 95 4.03 -4.68 -5.85
C SER A 95 4.93 -3.74 -6.64
N CYS A 96 4.42 -3.03 -7.65
CA CYS A 96 5.21 -2.03 -8.39
C CYS A 96 5.80 -0.96 -7.47
N LEU A 97 5.00 -0.43 -6.54
CA LEU A 97 5.48 0.51 -5.51
C LEU A 97 6.52 -0.12 -4.57
N SER A 98 6.44 -1.45 -4.36
CA SER A 98 7.41 -2.18 -3.56
C SER A 98 8.75 -2.37 -4.25
N LEU A 99 8.80 -2.49 -5.58
CA LEU A 99 10.06 -2.60 -6.32
C LEU A 99 11.01 -1.42 -6.06
N LEU A 100 10.46 -0.22 -5.79
CA LEU A 100 11.23 0.99 -5.51
C LEU A 100 12.00 0.93 -4.18
N ASN A 101 11.75 -0.08 -3.32
CA ASN A 101 12.34 -0.21 -2.00
C ASN A 101 13.18 -1.50 -1.92
N VAL A 102 14.49 -1.38 -2.13
CA VAL A 102 15.44 -2.51 -2.11
C VAL A 102 16.02 -2.67 -0.69
N PRO A 103 16.21 -3.89 -0.12
CA PRO A 103 16.02 -5.22 -0.74
C PRO A 103 14.66 -5.89 -0.45
N LEU A 104 14.02 -5.57 0.67
CA LEU A 104 12.79 -6.25 1.12
C LEU A 104 11.58 -5.97 0.21
N GLY A 105 11.43 -4.73 -0.25
CA GLY A 105 10.32 -4.35 -1.14
C GLY A 105 10.45 -4.97 -2.52
N THR A 106 11.68 -5.11 -3.05
CA THR A 106 11.91 -5.72 -4.36
C THR A 106 11.60 -7.21 -4.36
N ALA A 107 12.03 -7.96 -3.35
CA ALA A 107 11.70 -9.38 -3.21
C ALA A 107 10.18 -9.60 -3.14
N LEU A 108 9.50 -8.81 -2.30
CA LEU A 108 8.05 -8.85 -2.11
C LEU A 108 7.29 -8.43 -3.38
N GLY A 109 7.80 -7.40 -4.06
CA GLY A 109 7.26 -6.90 -5.32
C GLY A 109 7.35 -7.92 -6.44
N VAL A 110 8.52 -8.53 -6.65
CA VAL A 110 8.75 -9.58 -7.66
C VAL A 110 7.87 -10.79 -7.36
N TYR A 111 7.81 -11.24 -6.11
CA TYR A 111 6.96 -12.37 -5.72
C TYR A 111 5.47 -12.10 -5.97
N GLY A 112 5.00 -10.88 -5.69
CA GLY A 112 3.60 -10.51 -5.95
C GLY A 112 3.23 -10.35 -7.41
N LEU A 113 4.13 -9.80 -8.23
CA LEU A 113 3.92 -9.76 -9.68
C LEU A 113 3.93 -11.18 -10.25
N TRP A 114 4.90 -12.00 -9.86
CA TRP A 114 4.98 -13.39 -10.30
C TRP A 114 3.69 -14.17 -9.97
N PHE A 115 3.18 -14.06 -8.74
CA PHE A 115 1.94 -14.74 -8.36
C PHE A 115 0.69 -14.17 -9.06
N MET A 116 0.59 -12.85 -9.24
CA MET A 116 -0.58 -12.25 -9.92
C MET A 116 -0.60 -12.43 -11.43
N PHE A 117 0.56 -12.66 -12.05
CA PHE A 117 0.68 -12.99 -13.47
C PHE A 117 0.67 -14.49 -13.74
N SER A 118 0.86 -15.34 -12.73
CA SER A 118 0.74 -16.80 -12.87
C SER A 118 -0.69 -17.21 -13.20
N ASP A 119 -0.81 -18.33 -13.91
CA ASP A 119 -2.13 -18.86 -14.29
C ASP A 119 -2.93 -19.35 -13.07
N GLU A 120 -2.24 -19.74 -11.99
CA GLU A 120 -2.87 -20.05 -10.70
C GLU A 120 -3.52 -18.82 -10.05
N GLY A 121 -2.83 -17.67 -10.06
CA GLY A 121 -3.36 -16.41 -9.53
C GLY A 121 -4.51 -15.87 -10.37
N LYS A 122 -4.41 -15.99 -11.71
CA LYS A 122 -5.51 -15.67 -12.63
C LYS A 122 -6.74 -16.52 -12.35
N ALA A 123 -6.58 -17.85 -12.33
CA ALA A 123 -7.68 -18.78 -12.10
C ALA A 123 -8.37 -18.55 -10.74
N PHE A 124 -7.60 -18.28 -9.68
CA PHE A 124 -8.13 -18.00 -8.35
C PHE A 124 -9.06 -16.77 -8.30
N TYR A 125 -8.70 -15.70 -9.01
CA TYR A 125 -9.49 -14.47 -9.05
C TYR A 125 -10.54 -14.44 -10.18
N ASP A 126 -10.35 -15.17 -11.28
CA ASP A 126 -11.32 -15.27 -12.39
C ASP A 126 -12.48 -16.21 -12.08
N GLN A 127 -12.29 -17.28 -11.27
CA GLN A 127 -13.39 -18.15 -10.85
C GLN A 127 -14.52 -17.38 -10.12
N GLY A 128 -14.19 -16.30 -9.42
CA GLY A 128 -15.19 -15.41 -8.82
C GLY A 128 -15.96 -14.52 -9.84
N ASN A 129 -15.37 -14.28 -11.02
CA ASN A 129 -15.99 -13.51 -12.11
C ASN A 129 -16.79 -14.39 -13.07
N MET A 130 -16.49 -15.69 -13.18
CA MET A 130 -17.22 -16.63 -14.05
C MET A 130 -18.64 -16.94 -13.57
N MET A 131 -19.02 -16.59 -12.34
CA MET A 131 -20.36 -16.81 -11.79
C MET A 131 -21.41 -15.80 -12.28
N ALA A 132 -21.02 -14.87 -13.15
CA ALA A 132 -21.96 -14.09 -13.96
C ALA A 132 -21.68 -14.31 -15.46
N PRO A 133 -22.00 -15.49 -16.04
CA PRO A 133 -22.42 -15.47 -17.43
C PRO A 133 -23.61 -14.52 -17.46
N SER A 134 -23.54 -13.44 -18.23
CA SER A 134 -24.77 -12.71 -18.55
C SER A 134 -25.77 -13.75 -19.06
N PRO A 135 -26.98 -13.86 -18.46
CA PRO A 135 -27.95 -14.82 -18.96
C PRO A 135 -28.14 -14.51 -20.46
N PRO A 136 -28.14 -15.55 -21.33
CA PRO A 136 -28.34 -15.31 -22.74
C PRO A 136 -29.60 -14.45 -22.91
N PRO A 137 -29.57 -13.42 -23.78
CA PRO A 137 -30.70 -12.52 -23.93
C PRO A 137 -31.97 -13.32 -24.21
N PRO A 138 -33.11 -12.98 -23.59
CA PRO A 138 -34.32 -13.78 -23.70
C PRO A 138 -34.74 -13.90 -25.18
N PRO A 139 -35.32 -15.04 -25.61
CA PRO A 139 -35.58 -15.33 -27.03
C PRO A 139 -36.40 -14.28 -27.79
N ASN A 140 -37.07 -13.37 -27.08
CA ASN A 140 -37.93 -12.30 -27.61
C ASN A 140 -37.25 -10.92 -27.71
N SER A 141 -35.96 -10.81 -27.41
CA SER A 141 -35.22 -9.53 -27.47
C SER A 141 -34.65 -9.21 -28.86
N TRP A 142 -34.84 -10.11 -29.83
CA TRP A 142 -34.41 -9.99 -31.23
C TRP A 142 -35.57 -9.80 -32.21
N GLN A 143 -36.78 -9.58 -31.70
CA GLN A 143 -37.98 -9.21 -32.48
C GLN A 143 -38.27 -7.73 -32.28
#